data_AF-A0A2L2Z887-F1
#
_entry.id   AF-A0A2L2Z887-F1
#
_cell.length_a   1.000
_cell.length_b   1.000
_cell.length_c   1.000
_cell.angle_alpha   90.00
_cell.angle_beta   90.00
_cell.angle_gamma   90.00
#
_symmetry.space_group_name_H-M   'P 1'
#
loop_
_entity.id
_entity.type
_entity.pdbx_description
1 polymer ?
#
loop_
_entity_poly.entity_id
_entity_poly.type
_entity_poly.pdbx_seq_one_letter_code
_entity_poly.pdbx_strand_id
1 'polypeptide(L)'
;ENLKYLSLKENRIRDFPESFSDFLNDHKDFKLFISNNNTYCDCEKKILKTFLLKNSASIRDVANITCEIDNNGTISILPLYKIPASILCPKFNGQNLSFKITIWLSILFFTMITILLVYYKQRQLILSFLYIHCEQLFQLLCEENEQMDEKIFDAFIA
;
A
#
# COMPACT_ATOMS: atom_id res chain seq x y z
N GLU A 1 13.68 -44.26 17.75
CA GLU A 1 12.69 -44.37 16.66
C GLU A 1 12.73 -43.08 15.84
N ASN A 2 12.65 -43.17 14.52
CA ASN A 2 12.67 -42.00 13.64
C ASN A 2 11.24 -41.56 13.28
N LEU A 3 11.01 -40.25 13.21
CA LEU A 3 9.72 -39.69 12.82
C LEU A 3 9.41 -40.01 11.35
N LYS A 4 8.27 -40.67 11.10
CA LYS A 4 7.84 -41.04 9.74
C LYS A 4 6.68 -40.19 9.21
N TYR A 5 5.94 -39.55 10.10
CA TYR A 5 4.72 -38.82 9.77
C TYR A 5 4.69 -37.53 10.59
N LEU A 6 4.35 -36.42 9.94
CA LEU A 6 4.11 -35.15 10.60
C LEU A 6 2.83 -34.53 10.07
N SER A 7 1.90 -34.24 10.99
CA SER A 7 0.69 -33.51 10.68
C SER A 7 0.77 -32.13 11.30
N LEU A 8 0.74 -31.11 10.45
CA LEU A 8 0.66 -29.70 10.81
C LEU A 8 -0.64 -29.10 10.28
N LYS A 9 -1.69 -29.91 10.10
CA LYS A 9 -2.99 -29.45 9.63
C LYS A 9 -3.58 -28.40 10.58
N GLU A 10 -4.46 -27.54 10.07
CA GLU A 10 -5.25 -26.58 10.87
C GLU A 10 -4.39 -25.62 11.71
N ASN A 11 -3.23 -25.25 11.17
CA ASN A 11 -2.34 -24.27 11.77
C ASN A 11 -2.35 -22.96 10.96
N ARG A 12 -1.37 -22.09 11.22
CA ARG A 12 -1.18 -20.82 10.50
C ARG A 12 0.13 -20.77 9.73
N ILE A 13 0.57 -21.92 9.21
CA ILE A 13 1.83 -22.03 8.47
C ILE A 13 1.73 -21.25 7.17
N ARG A 14 2.74 -20.42 6.92
CA ARG A 14 2.84 -19.59 5.72
C ARG A 14 3.96 -20.05 4.80
N ASP A 15 5.04 -20.56 5.37
CA ASP A 15 6.21 -21.02 4.66
C ASP A 15 6.89 -22.18 5.39
N PHE A 16 7.89 -22.73 4.72
CA PHE A 16 8.83 -23.68 5.30
C PHE A 16 10.23 -23.26 4.89
N PRO A 17 11.22 -23.39 5.79
CA PRO A 17 12.61 -23.10 5.46
C PRO A 17 13.11 -24.09 4.41
N GLU A 18 14.11 -23.67 3.63
CA GLU A 18 14.70 -24.51 2.58
C GLU A 18 15.29 -25.81 3.13
N SER A 19 15.93 -25.74 4.31
CA SER A 19 16.45 -26.90 5.04
C SER A 19 15.41 -27.97 5.32
N PHE A 20 14.13 -27.60 5.46
CA PHE A 20 13.06 -28.58 5.62
C PHE A 20 12.70 -29.27 4.31
N SER A 21 12.81 -28.58 3.16
CA SER A 21 12.69 -29.24 1.85
C SER A 21 13.82 -30.24 1.63
N ASP A 22 15.04 -29.90 2.04
CA ASP A 22 16.19 -30.80 1.91
C ASP A 22 15.99 -32.07 2.75
N PHE A 23 15.52 -31.90 3.99
CA PHE A 23 15.11 -33.03 4.84
C PHE A 23 14.07 -33.93 4.16
N LEU A 24 13.03 -33.36 3.52
CA LEU A 24 12.00 -34.12 2.81
C LEU A 24 12.54 -34.86 1.57
N ASN A 25 13.55 -34.31 0.90
CA ASN A 25 14.20 -34.95 -0.24
C ASN A 25 15.05 -36.16 0.19
N ASP A 26 15.76 -36.03 1.31
CA ASP A 26 16.59 -37.10 1.86
C ASP A 26 15.74 -38.24 2.44
N HIS A 27 14.53 -37.93 2.93
CA HIS A 27 13.63 -38.88 3.60
C HIS A 27 12.36 -39.11 2.79
N LYS A 28 12.47 -39.85 1.68
CA LYS A 28 11.34 -40.15 0.78
C LYS A 28 10.15 -40.88 1.43
N ASP A 29 10.40 -41.60 2.52
CA ASP A 29 9.37 -42.32 3.28
C ASP A 29 8.58 -41.40 4.23
N PHE A 30 9.08 -40.19 4.48
CA PHE A 30 8.44 -39.22 5.36
C PHE A 30 7.16 -38.69 4.73
N LYS A 31 6.09 -38.60 5.53
CA LYS A 31 4.79 -38.11 5.07
C LYS A 31 4.40 -36.85 5.82
N LEU A 32 4.16 -35.78 5.07
CA LEU A 32 3.75 -34.48 5.58
C LEU A 32 2.28 -34.22 5.27
N PHE A 33 1.56 -33.68 6.24
CA PHE A 33 0.18 -33.21 6.10
C PHE A 33 0.05 -31.76 6.56
N ILE A 34 -0.39 -30.86 5.69
CA ILE A 34 -0.40 -29.40 5.92
C ILE A 34 -1.70 -28.72 5.45
N SER A 35 -2.76 -29.49 5.16
CA SER A 35 -4.08 -28.93 4.82
C SER A 35 -4.64 -28.00 5.89
N ASN A 36 -5.57 -27.13 5.50
CA ASN A 36 -6.21 -26.14 6.37
C ASN A 36 -5.24 -25.13 7.05
N ASN A 37 -4.11 -24.82 6.42
CA ASN A 37 -3.21 -23.74 6.86
C ASN A 37 -3.51 -22.44 6.11
N ASN A 38 -4.44 -21.64 6.65
CA ASN A 38 -4.93 -20.35 6.14
C ASN A 38 -5.52 -20.38 4.72
N THR A 39 -6.79 -19.97 4.60
CA THR A 39 -7.60 -20.04 3.38
C THR A 39 -7.40 -18.87 2.43
N TYR A 40 -6.81 -17.76 2.84
CA TYR A 40 -6.67 -16.59 1.97
C TYR A 40 -5.50 -16.72 0.98
N CYS A 41 -5.74 -16.43 -0.30
CA CYS A 41 -4.73 -16.43 -1.34
C CYS A 41 -4.21 -15.02 -1.65
N ASP A 42 -2.93 -14.79 -1.38
CA ASP A 42 -2.23 -13.53 -1.65
C ASP A 42 -0.83 -13.78 -2.26
N CYS A 43 -0.05 -12.71 -2.43
CA CYS A 43 1.32 -12.82 -2.90
C CYS A 43 2.22 -13.65 -1.94
N GLU A 44 1.94 -13.68 -0.63
CA GLU A 44 2.75 -14.43 0.35
C GLU A 44 2.65 -15.93 0.09
N LYS A 45 1.48 -16.42 -0.35
CA LYS A 45 1.24 -17.83 -0.69
C LYS A 45 2.04 -18.34 -1.89
N LYS A 46 2.74 -17.48 -2.64
CA LYS A 46 3.65 -17.89 -3.72
C LYS A 46 4.81 -18.76 -3.20
N ILE A 47 5.34 -18.44 -2.02
CA ILE A 47 6.42 -19.20 -1.39
C ILE A 47 5.93 -20.60 -1.05
N LEU A 48 4.80 -20.68 -0.34
CA LEU A 48 4.16 -21.97 -0.02
C LEU A 48 3.86 -22.77 -1.27
N LYS A 49 3.26 -22.15 -2.31
CA LYS A 49 2.98 -22.83 -3.58
C LYS A 49 4.26 -23.46 -4.16
N THR A 50 5.37 -22.73 -4.13
CA THR A 50 6.65 -23.22 -4.64
C THR A 50 7.15 -24.42 -3.84
N PHE A 51 7.03 -24.35 -2.51
CA PHE A 51 7.32 -25.46 -1.62
C PHE A 51 6.44 -26.69 -1.91
N LEU A 52 5.13 -26.51 -2.14
CA LEU A 52 4.21 -27.60 -2.48
C LEU A 52 4.60 -28.31 -3.78
N LEU A 53 4.98 -27.53 -4.80
CA LEU A 53 5.37 -28.07 -6.10
C LEU A 53 6.69 -28.83 -6.00
N LYS A 54 7.68 -28.27 -5.26
CA LYS A 54 8.99 -28.91 -5.03
C LYS A 54 8.86 -30.23 -4.27
N ASN A 55 8.00 -30.29 -3.24
CA ASN A 55 7.91 -31.41 -2.31
C ASN A 55 6.63 -32.25 -2.46
N SER A 56 6.01 -32.23 -3.65
CA SER A 56 4.70 -32.85 -3.93
C SER A 56 4.64 -34.36 -3.62
N ALA A 57 5.77 -35.08 -3.70
CA ALA A 57 5.83 -36.51 -3.39
C ALA A 57 5.69 -36.83 -1.88
N SER A 58 6.20 -35.96 -1.02
CA SER A 58 6.21 -36.14 0.44
C SER A 58 4.91 -35.61 1.09
N ILE A 59 4.25 -34.64 0.44
CA ILE A 59 3.01 -34.02 0.92
C ILE A 59 1.80 -34.85 0.46
N ARG A 60 1.10 -35.47 1.41
CA ARG A 60 0.02 -36.42 1.08
C ARG A 60 -1.35 -35.79 0.91
N ASP A 61 -1.55 -34.58 1.41
CA ASP A 61 -2.81 -33.86 1.36
C ASP A 61 -2.76 -32.62 0.46
N VAL A 62 -1.87 -32.59 -0.54
CA VAL A 62 -1.65 -31.44 -1.42
C VAL A 62 -2.93 -30.94 -2.11
N ALA A 63 -3.85 -31.85 -2.44
CA ALA A 63 -5.14 -31.51 -3.04
C ALA A 63 -6.10 -30.78 -2.10
N ASN A 64 -5.95 -30.99 -0.79
CA ASN A 64 -6.77 -30.37 0.25
C ASN A 64 -6.19 -29.04 0.73
N ILE A 65 -5.02 -28.64 0.21
CA ILE A 65 -4.45 -27.32 0.47
C ILE A 65 -5.12 -26.35 -0.51
N THR A 66 -6.29 -25.87 -0.10
CA THR A 66 -7.12 -24.95 -0.89
C THR A 66 -6.96 -23.52 -0.42
N CYS A 67 -7.30 -22.58 -1.29
CA CYS A 67 -7.49 -21.20 -0.90
C CYS A 67 -8.69 -20.59 -1.63
N GLU A 68 -9.19 -19.50 -1.05
CA GLU A 68 -10.21 -18.63 -1.59
C GLU A 68 -9.56 -17.55 -2.44
N ILE A 69 -10.01 -17.47 -3.70
CA ILE A 69 -9.65 -16.40 -4.62
C ILE A 69 -10.91 -15.56 -4.85
N ASP A 70 -10.78 -14.25 -4.65
CA ASP A 70 -11.75 -13.27 -5.12
C ASP A 70 -11.35 -12.80 -6.53
N ASN A 71 -12.18 -13.09 -7.52
CA ASN A 71 -12.07 -12.55 -8.86
C ASN A 71 -13.28 -11.66 -9.15
N ASN A 72 -13.13 -10.35 -8.91
CA ASN A 72 -14.17 -9.33 -9.15
C ASN A 72 -15.53 -9.67 -8.51
N GLY A 73 -15.53 -10.06 -7.23
CA GLY A 73 -16.75 -10.34 -6.47
C GLY A 73 -17.24 -11.79 -6.58
N THR A 74 -16.55 -12.65 -7.33
CA THR A 74 -16.80 -14.09 -7.33
C THR A 74 -15.74 -14.80 -6.49
N ILE A 75 -16.18 -15.37 -5.36
CA ILE A 75 -15.31 -16.18 -4.49
C ILE A 75 -15.26 -17.61 -5.03
N SER A 76 -14.05 -18.11 -5.25
CA SER A 76 -13.82 -19.48 -5.73
C SER A 76 -12.74 -20.17 -4.91
N ILE A 77 -13.00 -21.43 -4.52
CA ILE A 77 -12.09 -22.23 -3.70
C ILE A 77 -11.34 -23.20 -4.61
N LEU A 78 -10.02 -23.01 -4.75
CA LEU A 78 -9.18 -23.84 -5.60
C LEU A 78 -7.97 -24.38 -4.84
N PRO A 79 -7.44 -25.58 -5.20
CA PRO A 79 -6.17 -26.06 -4.67
C PRO A 79 -5.01 -25.12 -5.03
N LEU A 80 -4.18 -24.75 -4.04
CA LEU A 80 -3.12 -23.76 -4.17
C LEU A 80 -2.15 -24.06 -5.31
N TYR A 81 -1.84 -25.34 -5.53
CA TYR A 81 -0.92 -25.75 -6.60
C TYR A 81 -1.47 -25.48 -8.02
N LYS A 82 -2.81 -25.43 -8.20
CA LYS A 82 -3.46 -25.17 -9.50
C LYS A 82 -3.55 -23.68 -9.83
N ILE A 83 -3.41 -22.80 -8.84
CA ILE A 83 -3.68 -21.38 -9.02
C ILE A 83 -2.48 -20.72 -9.69
N PRO A 84 -2.62 -20.07 -10.85
CA PRO A 84 -1.49 -19.44 -11.52
C PRO A 84 -0.91 -18.29 -10.70
N ALA A 85 0.41 -18.10 -10.80
CA ALA A 85 1.12 -17.10 -10.00
C ALA A 85 0.68 -15.65 -10.32
N SER A 86 0.16 -15.41 -11.53
CA SER A 86 -0.40 -14.12 -11.94
C SER A 86 -1.71 -13.75 -11.22
N ILE A 87 -2.46 -14.74 -10.73
CA ILE A 87 -3.69 -14.54 -9.96
C ILE A 87 -3.36 -14.40 -8.47
N LEU A 88 -2.44 -15.21 -7.95
CA LEU A 88 -1.93 -15.09 -6.57
C LEU A 88 -1.29 -13.73 -6.30
N CYS A 89 -0.50 -13.27 -7.27
CA CYS A 89 0.23 -12.02 -7.18
C CYS A 89 0.02 -11.23 -8.48
N PRO A 90 -1.12 -10.53 -8.61
CA PRO A 90 -1.33 -9.66 -9.74
C PRO A 90 -0.19 -8.65 -9.75
N LYS A 91 0.54 -8.59 -10.87
CA LYS A 91 1.50 -7.51 -11.07
C LYS A 91 0.70 -6.22 -10.94
N PHE A 92 1.01 -5.43 -9.92
CA PHE A 92 0.38 -4.13 -9.70
C PHE A 92 0.51 -3.35 -11.00
N ASN A 93 -0.58 -3.28 -11.77
CA ASN A 93 -0.61 -2.48 -12.97
C ASN A 93 -0.73 -1.05 -12.46
N GLY A 94 0.42 -0.42 -12.21
CA GLY A 94 0.54 0.89 -11.57
C GLY A 94 -0.24 2.01 -12.25
N GLN A 95 -0.86 1.73 -13.40
CA GLN A 95 -1.79 2.60 -14.11
C GLN A 95 -2.92 3.12 -13.22
N ASN A 96 -3.57 2.26 -12.42
CA ASN A 96 -4.73 2.69 -11.62
C ASN A 96 -4.35 3.54 -10.39
N LEU A 97 -3.23 3.23 -9.75
CA LEU A 97 -2.73 4.01 -8.62
C LEU A 97 -2.11 5.34 -9.10
N SER A 98 -1.35 5.29 -10.20
CA SER A 98 -0.77 6.47 -10.85
C SER A 98 -1.84 7.46 -11.32
N PHE A 99 -2.94 6.96 -11.91
CA PHE A 99 -4.02 7.84 -12.38
C PHE A 99 -4.71 8.58 -11.23
N LYS A 100 -4.98 7.89 -10.10
CA LYS A 100 -5.56 8.54 -8.91
C LYS A 100 -4.63 9.59 -8.33
N ILE A 101 -3.35 9.28 -8.18
CA ILE A 101 -2.34 10.22 -7.65
C ILE A 101 -2.23 11.45 -8.56
N THR A 102 -2.24 11.24 -9.88
CA THR A 102 -2.17 12.32 -10.87
C THR A 102 -3.38 13.26 -10.79
N ILE A 103 -4.59 12.72 -10.62
CA ILE A 103 -5.80 13.54 -10.43
C ILE A 103 -5.69 14.40 -9.16
N TRP A 104 -5.32 13.80 -8.03
CA TRP A 104 -5.19 14.51 -6.77
C TRP A 104 -4.14 15.62 -6.82
N LEU A 105 -2.98 15.35 -7.42
CA LEU A 105 -1.92 16.35 -7.61
C LEU A 105 -2.36 17.49 -8.51
N SER A 106 -3.11 17.19 -9.58
CA SER A 106 -3.61 18.20 -10.50
C SER A 106 -4.62 19.13 -9.82
N ILE A 107 -5.57 18.57 -9.06
CA ILE A 107 -6.53 19.36 -8.26
C ILE A 107 -5.78 20.29 -7.29
N LEU A 108 -4.81 19.75 -6.54
CA LEU A 108 -4.03 20.54 -5.59
C LEU A 108 -3.30 21.69 -6.28
N PHE A 109 -2.67 21.43 -7.43
CA PHE A 109 -1.98 22.46 -8.21
C PHE A 109 -2.91 23.59 -8.66
N PHE A 110 -4.09 23.26 -9.20
CA PHE A 110 -5.07 24.27 -9.60
C PHE A 110 -5.58 25.07 -8.40
N THR A 111 -5.83 24.43 -7.26
CA THR A 111 -6.27 25.14 -6.05
C THR A 111 -5.21 26.15 -5.58
N MET A 112 -3.93 25.78 -5.56
CA MET A 112 -2.85 26.69 -5.19
C MET A 112 -2.74 27.88 -6.14
N ILE A 113 -2.88 27.67 -7.46
CA ILE A 113 -2.91 28.76 -8.44
C ILE A 113 -4.10 29.69 -8.18
N THR A 114 -5.29 29.15 -7.94
CA THR A 114 -6.46 29.99 -7.67
C THR A 114 -6.29 30.82 -6.40
N ILE A 115 -5.71 30.26 -5.34
CA ILE A 115 -5.41 31.00 -4.11
C ILE A 115 -4.41 32.13 -4.38
N LEU A 116 -3.35 31.86 -5.15
CA LEU A 116 -2.37 32.88 -5.53
C LEU A 116 -2.99 34.00 -6.37
N LEU A 117 -3.87 33.67 -7.32
CA LEU A 117 -4.55 34.66 -8.15
C LEU A 117 -5.53 35.52 -7.33
N VAL A 118 -6.29 34.91 -6.41
CA VAL A 118 -7.17 35.62 -5.48
C VAL A 118 -6.35 36.52 -4.57
N TYR A 119 -5.25 36.01 -4.01
CA TYR A 119 -4.33 36.79 -3.19
C TYR A 119 -3.78 38.01 -3.94
N TYR A 120 -3.32 37.82 -5.17
CA TYR A 120 -2.77 38.91 -5.96
C TYR A 120 -3.85 39.95 -6.33
N LYS A 121 -5.03 39.49 -6.76
CA LYS A 121 -6.12 40.37 -7.18
C LYS A 121 -6.77 41.11 -6.02
N GLN A 122 -6.87 40.48 -4.85
CA GLN A 122 -7.56 41.00 -3.66
C GLN A 122 -6.60 41.39 -2.54
N ARG A 123 -5.31 41.60 -2.86
CA ARG A 123 -4.24 41.90 -1.89
C ARG A 123 -4.66 42.96 -0.87
N GLN A 124 -5.25 44.06 -1.33
CA GLN A 124 -5.68 45.16 -0.46
C GLN A 124 -6.81 44.76 0.50
N LEU A 125 -7.80 43.99 0.02
CA LEU A 125 -8.94 43.56 0.84
C LEU A 125 -8.52 42.50 1.87
N ILE A 126 -7.64 41.58 1.49
CA ILE A 126 -7.07 40.57 2.38
C ILE A 126 -6.23 41.25 3.47
N LEU A 127 -5.44 42.25 3.10
CA LEU A 127 -4.62 43.02 4.04
C LEU A 127 -5.50 43.79 5.04
N SER A 128 -6.57 44.44 4.58
CA SER A 128 -7.55 45.10 5.45
C SER A 128 -8.29 44.12 6.35
N PHE A 129 -8.68 42.94 5.85
CA PHE A 129 -9.31 41.89 6.65
C PHE A 129 -8.37 41.38 7.75
N LEU A 130 -7.10 41.12 7.40
CA LEU A 130 -6.09 40.63 8.33
C LEU A 130 -5.79 41.68 9.41
N TYR A 131 -5.74 42.96 9.05
CA TYR A 131 -5.58 44.07 9.99
C TYR A 131 -6.73 44.15 11.01
N ILE A 132 -7.98 43.99 10.56
CA ILE A 132 -9.17 44.14 11.43
C ILE A 132 -9.40 42.90 12.30
N HIS A 133 -9.17 41.71 11.77
CA HIS A 133 -9.57 40.45 12.42
C HIS A 133 -8.42 39.60 12.95
N CYS A 134 -7.18 39.85 12.51
CA CYS A 134 -6.00 39.03 12.80
C CYS A 134 -4.74 39.87 13.03
N GLU A 135 -4.76 40.76 14.02
CA GLU A 135 -3.69 41.72 14.33
C GLU A 135 -2.29 41.07 14.47
N GLN A 136 -2.19 39.92 15.16
CA GLN A 136 -0.92 39.20 15.36
C GLN A 136 -0.31 38.66 14.07
N LEU A 137 -1.15 38.14 13.16
CA LEU A 137 -0.71 37.64 11.85
C LEU A 137 -0.33 38.80 10.92
N PHE A 138 -1.05 39.92 11.01
CA PHE A 138 -0.75 41.13 10.25
C PHE A 138 0.62 41.70 10.62
N GLN A 139 0.93 41.83 11.92
CA GLN A 139 2.24 42.28 12.38
C GLN A 139 3.36 41.38 11.82
N LEU A 140 3.24 40.05 11.96
CA LEU A 140 4.25 39.12 11.47
C LEU A 140 4.48 39.15 9.95
N LEU A 141 3.44 39.39 9.14
CA LEU A 141 3.51 39.41 7.67
C LEU A 141 3.96 40.76 7.08
N CYS A 142 3.76 41.86 7.81
CA CYS A 142 4.02 43.22 7.33
C CYS A 142 5.27 43.87 7.93
N GLU A 143 5.66 43.50 9.16
CA GLU A 143 6.86 44.05 9.83
C GLU A 143 8.15 43.73 9.03
N GLU A 144 8.18 42.63 8.27
CA GLU A 144 9.29 42.26 7.39
C GLU A 144 9.28 43.03 6.04
N ASN A 145 8.13 43.56 5.61
CA ASN A 145 7.97 44.27 4.32
C ASN A 145 8.09 45.79 4.45
N GLU A 146 7.81 46.38 5.62
CA GLU A 146 7.91 47.83 5.84
C GLU A 146 9.35 48.35 5.90
N GLN A 147 10.34 47.47 6.08
CA GLN A 147 11.74 47.88 6.11
C GLN A 147 12.33 48.19 4.71
N MET A 148 11.56 47.98 3.64
CA MET A 148 12.01 48.17 2.25
C MET A 148 11.27 49.27 1.46
N ASP A 149 10.23 49.90 2.01
CA ASP A 149 9.53 51.01 1.35
C ASP A 149 9.47 52.23 2.27
N GLU A 150 10.51 53.06 2.21
CA GLU A 150 10.44 54.49 2.55
C GLU A 150 9.45 55.17 1.60
N LYS A 151 8.14 54.96 1.85
CA LYS A 151 7.10 55.62 1.08
C LYS A 151 6.88 56.99 1.68
N ILE A 152 7.54 57.99 1.08
CA ILE A 152 7.29 59.41 1.36
C ILE A 152 5.81 59.67 1.06
N PHE A 153 5.03 59.91 2.11
CA PHE A 153 3.69 60.48 1.97
C PHE A 153 3.86 62.00 1.87
N ASP A 154 3.61 62.57 0.70
CA ASP A 154 3.47 64.01 0.54
C ASP A 154 2.22 64.46 1.30
N ALA A 155 2.41 64.99 2.50
CA ALA A 155 1.37 65.71 3.22
C ALA A 155 1.18 67.07 2.53
N PHE A 156 0.09 67.22 1.77
CA PHE A 156 -0.37 68.54 1.35
C PHE A 156 -0.87 69.28 2.60
N ILE A 157 -0.08 70.24 3.07
CA ILE A 157 -0.51 71.24 4.04
C ILE A 157 -1.32 72.29 3.26
N ALA A 158 -2.57 72.49 3.69
CA ALA A 158 -3.49 73.50 3.16
C ALA A 158 -3.11 74.92 3.60
#